data_AF-A0AAW1Q302-F1
#
_entry.id   AF-A0AAW1Q302-F1
#
_cell.length_a   1.000
_cell.length_b   1.000
_cell.length_c   1.000
_cell.angle_alpha   90.00
_cell.angle_beta   90.00
_cell.angle_gamma   90.00
#
_symmetry.space_group_name_H-M   'P 1'
#
loop_
_entity.id
_entity.type
_entity.pdbx_description
1 polymer ?
#
loop_
_entity_poly.entity_id
_entity_poly.type
_entity_poly.pdbx_seq_one_letter_code
_entity_poly.pdbx_strand_id
1 'polypeptide(L)'
;MIAVSAKCQQWHLHLPATRMPGPPTQGCCAHDHDCSEADCGPAWSLHRHIDLPNVRCLNEAESGSVRNVFRAWEQRLDTSLPPLVSNEDDGELLIHIPFDGSIRVKAICIIGGTDGTAPAELKAYVNRDDLDFGLVADMPPVQKWDLQEDGHGQIEYPTQIPKFSGIHSLDLHIPRNFGADVTKIHFIGLKGDYTPAKREAVIAVYESRPMPQDHTVPDSHPMAHQPTAREGGAHH
;
A
#
# COMPACT_ATOMS: atom_id res chain seq x y z
N MET A 1 -20.37 69.58 -13.54
CA MET A 1 -19.63 70.33 -14.57
C MET A 1 -18.18 70.35 -14.11
N ILE A 2 -17.15 69.75 -14.72
CA ILE A 2 -16.85 69.30 -16.09
C ILE A 2 -15.83 68.14 -15.97
N ALA A 3 -15.93 67.15 -16.86
CA ALA A 3 -14.97 66.08 -17.07
C ALA A 3 -13.94 66.45 -18.15
N VAL A 4 -12.66 66.03 -18.05
CA VAL A 4 -11.70 65.81 -19.15
C VAL A 4 -10.55 64.94 -18.59
N SER A 5 -10.30 63.67 -18.95
CA SER A 5 -9.89 63.03 -20.22
C SER A 5 -8.38 63.09 -20.54
N ALA A 6 -7.77 61.89 -20.57
CA ALA A 6 -6.74 61.35 -21.46
C ALA A 6 -5.48 62.17 -21.86
N LYS A 7 -4.30 61.54 -21.67
CA LYS A 7 -3.44 61.00 -22.77
C LYS A 7 -2.10 60.50 -22.22
N CYS A 8 -1.85 59.20 -22.32
CA CYS A 8 -0.52 58.61 -22.19
C CYS A 8 0.13 58.60 -23.58
N GLN A 9 1.20 59.38 -23.74
CA GLN A 9 1.92 59.53 -25.00
C GLN A 9 3.03 58.49 -25.15
N GLN A 10 3.07 57.98 -26.36
CA GLN A 10 3.94 56.99 -26.95
C GLN A 10 5.35 57.53 -27.18
N TRP A 11 6.37 56.75 -26.79
CA TRP A 11 7.76 56.98 -27.19
C TRP A 11 8.25 55.80 -28.03
N HIS A 12 8.39 56.06 -29.32
CA HIS A 12 9.16 55.26 -30.25
C HIS A 12 10.65 55.52 -30.03
N LEU A 13 11.44 54.49 -29.78
CA LEU A 13 12.87 54.48 -30.10
C LEU A 13 13.18 53.22 -30.89
N HIS A 14 13.56 53.46 -32.15
CA HIS A 14 14.16 52.52 -33.08
C HIS A 14 15.57 52.16 -32.60
N LEU A 15 15.90 50.87 -32.54
CA LEU A 15 17.26 50.37 -32.81
C LEU A 15 17.21 49.00 -33.50
N PRO A 16 18.19 48.70 -34.39
CA PRO A 16 18.07 47.70 -35.45
C PRO A 16 18.42 46.27 -35.01
N ALA A 17 17.79 45.31 -35.70
CA ALA A 17 18.06 43.89 -35.61
C ALA A 17 19.47 43.55 -36.15
N THR A 18 20.26 42.81 -35.36
CA THR A 18 21.38 42.01 -35.89
C THR A 18 21.32 40.63 -35.28
N ARG A 19 21.27 39.64 -36.17
CA ARG A 19 21.10 38.21 -35.97
C ARG A 19 22.47 37.57 -35.85
N MET A 20 22.73 36.81 -34.78
CA MET A 20 23.85 35.86 -34.70
C MET A 20 23.37 34.55 -34.06
N PRO A 21 23.62 33.38 -34.67
CA PRO A 21 23.26 32.08 -34.11
C PRO A 21 24.34 31.55 -33.15
N GLY A 22 23.94 31.16 -31.93
CA GLY A 22 24.78 30.44 -30.99
C GLY A 22 24.69 28.91 -31.19
N PRO A 23 25.74 28.14 -30.86
CA PRO A 23 25.77 26.68 -31.01
C PRO A 23 24.90 25.98 -29.95
N PRO A 24 24.39 24.76 -30.21
CA PRO A 24 23.63 24.02 -29.22
C PRO A 24 24.60 23.42 -28.19
N THR A 25 24.67 24.02 -27.02
CA THR A 25 25.18 23.35 -25.83
C THR A 25 24.09 22.42 -25.32
N GLN A 26 24.32 21.12 -25.47
CA GLN A 26 23.55 20.04 -24.89
C GLN A 26 23.60 20.16 -23.36
N GLY A 27 22.64 20.91 -22.81
CA GLY A 27 22.31 20.95 -21.39
C GLY A 27 21.37 19.79 -21.07
N CYS A 28 21.92 18.68 -20.63
CA CYS A 28 21.17 17.58 -20.04
C CYS A 28 20.81 17.96 -18.60
N CYS A 29 19.73 18.72 -18.39
CA CYS A 29 19.15 18.91 -17.07
C CYS A 29 17.62 18.89 -17.13
N ALA A 30 17.08 18.11 -16.19
CA ALA A 30 15.73 18.15 -15.62
C ALA A 30 14.62 17.45 -16.44
N HIS A 31 14.02 16.45 -15.78
CA HIS A 31 12.72 15.87 -16.10
C HIS A 31 11.71 16.97 -16.45
N ASP A 32 11.22 16.95 -17.69
CA ASP A 32 9.89 17.43 -18.03
C ASP A 32 8.87 16.47 -17.40
N HIS A 33 8.44 16.79 -16.18
CA HIS A 33 7.10 16.43 -15.74
C HIS A 33 6.18 17.59 -16.09
N ASP A 34 5.63 17.54 -17.29
CA ASP A 34 4.39 18.23 -17.64
C ASP A 34 3.27 17.65 -16.77
N CYS A 35 3.13 18.15 -15.55
CA CYS A 35 1.97 17.92 -14.71
C CYS A 35 0.91 18.96 -15.10
N SER A 36 0.37 18.85 -16.32
CA SER A 36 -0.95 19.42 -16.57
C SER A 36 -1.94 18.70 -15.68
N GLU A 37 -2.65 19.48 -14.86
CA GLU A 37 -3.54 19.13 -13.74
C GLU A 37 -4.71 18.17 -14.06
N ALA A 38 -4.71 17.51 -15.22
CA ALA A 38 -5.91 16.95 -15.84
C ALA A 38 -6.00 15.41 -15.84
N ASP A 39 -4.99 14.65 -15.41
CA ASP A 39 -5.11 13.17 -15.39
C ASP A 39 -4.26 12.49 -14.31
N CYS A 40 -4.39 12.92 -13.05
CA CYS A 40 -3.73 12.23 -11.92
C CYS A 40 -4.53 11.01 -11.41
N GLY A 41 -5.79 10.83 -11.84
CA GLY A 41 -6.66 9.73 -11.42
C GLY A 41 -6.05 8.32 -11.56
N PRO A 42 -5.31 7.99 -12.64
CA PRO A 42 -4.68 6.67 -12.80
C PRO A 42 -3.65 6.36 -11.72
N ALA A 43 -2.96 7.38 -11.20
CA ALA A 43 -1.92 7.20 -10.19
C ALA A 43 -2.50 6.89 -8.80
N TRP A 44 -3.74 7.31 -8.52
CA TRP A 44 -4.46 7.15 -7.24
C TRP A 44 -5.40 5.93 -7.25
N SER A 45 -4.91 4.81 -7.77
CA SER A 45 -5.71 3.62 -8.07
C SER A 45 -5.66 2.54 -6.98
N LEU A 46 -4.80 2.68 -5.97
CA LEU A 46 -4.60 1.64 -4.94
C LEU A 46 -5.84 1.36 -4.09
N HIS A 47 -6.80 2.31 -4.02
CA HIS A 47 -8.07 2.12 -3.30
C HIS A 47 -8.85 0.87 -3.78
N ARG A 48 -8.67 0.45 -5.04
CA ARG A 48 -9.34 -0.72 -5.63
C ARG A 48 -8.82 -2.06 -5.11
N HIS A 49 -7.62 -2.05 -4.53
CA HIS A 49 -6.92 -3.24 -4.03
C HIS A 49 -6.90 -3.31 -2.50
N ILE A 50 -7.62 -2.39 -1.83
CA ILE A 50 -7.82 -2.42 -0.39
C ILE A 50 -8.89 -3.46 -0.07
N ASP A 51 -8.59 -4.34 0.87
CA ASP A 51 -9.56 -5.28 1.41
C ASP A 51 -10.47 -4.57 2.44
N LEU A 52 -11.40 -3.76 1.92
CA LEU A 52 -12.33 -2.92 2.70
C LEU A 52 -13.07 -3.67 3.84
N PRO A 53 -13.52 -4.92 3.66
CA PRO A 53 -14.10 -5.70 4.76
C PRO A 53 -13.19 -5.86 5.97
N ASN A 54 -11.87 -6.00 5.74
CA ASN A 54 -10.88 -6.26 6.78
C ASN A 54 -10.14 -4.99 7.26
N VAL A 55 -10.46 -3.83 6.69
CA VAL A 55 -10.00 -2.53 7.24
C VAL A 55 -10.59 -2.35 8.63
N ARG A 56 -9.73 -1.99 9.59
CA ARG A 56 -10.10 -1.69 10.97
C ARG A 56 -9.53 -0.34 11.39
N CYS A 57 -10.22 0.32 12.30
CA CYS A 57 -9.77 1.55 12.92
C CYS A 57 -9.95 1.44 14.43
N LEU A 58 -8.92 1.81 15.20
CA LEU A 58 -9.02 1.99 16.64
C LEU A 58 -9.36 3.46 16.93
N ASN A 59 -10.20 3.66 17.96
CA ASN A 59 -10.72 4.96 18.38
C ASN A 59 -11.62 5.69 17.35
N GLU A 60 -12.24 4.97 16.41
CA GLU A 60 -13.31 5.56 15.59
C GLU A 60 -14.63 5.69 16.37
N ALA A 61 -15.33 6.82 16.21
CA ALA A 61 -16.61 7.09 16.88
C ALA A 61 -17.73 6.15 16.42
N GLU A 62 -17.76 5.85 15.12
CA GLU A 62 -18.72 4.91 14.53
C GLU A 62 -17.96 3.75 13.89
N SER A 63 -18.24 2.54 14.37
CA SER A 63 -17.55 1.33 13.89
C SER A 63 -17.77 1.11 12.39
N GLY A 64 -16.67 0.98 11.65
CA GLY A 64 -16.68 0.79 10.20
C GLY A 64 -16.77 2.08 9.39
N SER A 65 -16.81 3.26 10.02
CA SER A 65 -16.79 4.55 9.33
C SER A 65 -15.50 4.77 8.53
N VAL A 66 -14.40 4.16 8.97
CA VAL A 66 -13.11 4.14 8.27
C VAL A 66 -13.20 3.63 6.83
N ARG A 67 -14.16 2.76 6.51
CA ARG A 67 -14.32 2.23 5.14
C ARG A 67 -14.74 3.31 4.15
N ASN A 68 -15.40 4.35 4.64
CA ASN A 68 -15.90 5.43 3.81
C ASN A 68 -14.73 6.28 3.28
N VAL A 69 -13.64 6.47 4.02
CA VAL A 69 -12.57 7.41 3.58
C VAL A 69 -11.78 6.91 2.37
N PHE A 70 -11.85 5.62 2.04
CA PHE A 70 -11.18 5.02 0.89
C PHE A 70 -12.10 5.03 -0.33
N ARG A 71 -11.87 5.97 -1.24
CA ARG A 71 -12.69 6.15 -2.46
C ARG A 71 -11.83 6.41 -3.68
N ALA A 72 -12.48 6.51 -4.84
CA ALA A 72 -11.82 6.97 -6.05
C ALA A 72 -11.38 8.44 -5.92
N TRP A 73 -10.29 8.80 -6.58
CA TRP A 73 -9.71 10.15 -6.51
C TRP A 73 -10.68 11.24 -6.99
N GLU A 74 -11.55 10.92 -7.95
CA GLU A 74 -12.58 11.84 -8.44
C GLU A 74 -13.65 12.15 -7.39
N GLN A 75 -13.84 11.26 -6.42
CA GLN A 75 -14.83 11.38 -5.34
C GLN A 75 -14.24 11.96 -4.05
N ARG A 76 -12.99 12.43 -4.07
CA ARG A 76 -12.29 12.91 -2.86
C ARG A 76 -12.98 14.09 -2.16
N LEU A 77 -13.71 14.91 -2.90
CA LEU A 77 -14.47 16.06 -2.38
C LEU A 77 -15.95 15.75 -2.17
N ASP A 78 -16.36 14.49 -2.36
CA ASP A 78 -17.75 14.10 -2.14
C ASP A 78 -18.05 14.03 -0.64
N THR A 79 -18.97 14.89 -0.19
CA THR A 79 -19.43 14.98 1.20
C THR A 79 -20.70 14.16 1.46
N SER A 80 -21.15 13.36 0.48
CA SER A 80 -22.36 12.54 0.59
C SER A 80 -22.25 11.45 1.66
N LEU A 81 -21.04 10.97 1.92
CA LEU A 81 -20.76 9.89 2.87
C LEU A 81 -20.12 10.45 4.14
N PRO A 82 -20.43 9.87 5.31
CA PRO A 82 -19.92 10.38 6.57
C PRO A 82 -18.39 10.27 6.62
N PRO A 83 -17.70 11.27 7.21
CA PRO A 83 -16.26 11.19 7.45
C PRO A 83 -15.95 10.16 8.54
N LEU A 84 -14.70 9.71 8.58
CA LEU A 84 -14.15 9.07 9.76
C LEU A 84 -13.97 10.13 10.84
N VAL A 85 -14.49 9.88 12.03
CA VAL A 85 -14.36 10.74 13.20
C VAL A 85 -13.79 9.93 14.35
N SER A 86 -12.86 10.51 15.10
CA SER A 86 -12.37 9.90 16.34
C SER A 86 -13.40 9.96 17.45
N ASN A 87 -13.20 9.17 18.51
CA ASN A 87 -13.96 9.30 19.74
C ASN A 87 -13.85 10.72 20.33
N GLU A 88 -14.86 11.14 21.08
CA GLU A 88 -14.92 12.49 21.66
C GLU A 88 -13.91 12.69 22.80
N ASP A 89 -13.44 11.61 23.42
CA ASP A 89 -12.47 11.66 24.53
C ASP A 89 -11.01 11.75 24.06
N ASP A 90 -10.71 11.33 22.83
CA ASP A 90 -9.35 11.27 22.29
C ASP A 90 -9.33 11.43 20.76
N GLY A 91 -8.50 12.37 20.29
CA GLY A 91 -8.25 12.64 18.88
C GLY A 91 -7.32 11.62 18.20
N GLU A 92 -6.73 10.69 18.94
CA GLU A 92 -5.81 9.69 18.42
C GLU A 92 -6.55 8.59 17.62
N LEU A 93 -6.05 8.28 16.42
CA LEU A 93 -6.59 7.23 15.53
C LEU A 93 -5.50 6.27 15.07
N LEU A 94 -5.81 4.98 14.98
CA LEU A 94 -4.95 3.97 14.36
C LEU A 94 -5.74 3.18 13.32
N ILE A 95 -5.37 3.35 12.05
CA ILE A 95 -6.05 2.73 10.91
C ILE A 95 -5.17 1.63 10.35
N HIS A 96 -5.71 0.41 10.24
CA HIS A 96 -5.03 -0.72 9.61
C HIS A 96 -5.68 -1.05 8.26
N ILE A 97 -4.87 -1.06 7.22
CA ILE A 97 -5.28 -1.17 5.82
C ILE A 97 -4.64 -2.43 5.20
N PRO A 98 -5.35 -3.55 5.13
CA PRO A 98 -4.90 -4.73 4.39
C PRO A 98 -5.13 -4.56 2.87
N PHE A 99 -4.23 -5.12 2.07
CA PHE A 99 -4.32 -5.15 0.61
C PHE A 99 -4.45 -6.59 0.10
N ASP A 100 -5.12 -6.76 -1.03
CA ASP A 100 -5.34 -8.07 -1.68
C ASP A 100 -4.10 -8.60 -2.45
N GLY A 101 -3.00 -7.84 -2.43
CA GLY A 101 -1.77 -8.17 -3.14
C GLY A 101 -0.61 -7.31 -2.67
N SER A 102 0.48 -7.36 -3.43
CA SER A 102 1.71 -6.63 -3.11
C SER A 102 1.64 -5.23 -3.73
N ILE A 103 1.64 -4.19 -2.91
CA ILE A 103 1.63 -2.81 -3.41
C ILE A 103 2.97 -2.11 -3.23
N ARG A 104 3.15 -1.02 -3.98
CA ARG A 104 4.21 -0.05 -3.80
C ARG A 104 3.59 1.33 -3.65
N VAL A 105 3.61 1.88 -2.43
CA VAL A 105 3.11 3.24 -2.19
C VAL A 105 4.19 4.23 -2.60
N LYS A 106 3.81 5.25 -3.36
CA LYS A 106 4.64 6.38 -3.79
C LYS A 106 4.31 7.63 -2.99
N ALA A 107 3.02 7.92 -2.83
CA ALA A 107 2.55 9.06 -2.05
C ALA A 107 1.21 8.75 -1.37
N ILE A 108 0.92 9.52 -0.33
CA ILE A 108 -0.33 9.48 0.43
C ILE A 108 -0.96 10.87 0.35
N CYS A 109 -2.28 10.95 0.20
CA CYS A 109 -3.02 12.20 0.30
C CYS A 109 -4.11 12.01 1.37
N ILE A 110 -4.29 13.01 2.22
CA ILE A 110 -5.29 12.99 3.28
C ILE A 110 -6.06 14.30 3.23
N ILE A 111 -7.40 14.19 3.20
CA ILE A 111 -8.29 15.34 3.34
C ILE A 111 -8.91 15.24 4.74
N GLY A 112 -8.47 16.15 5.61
CA GLY A 112 -8.98 16.28 6.96
C GLY A 112 -10.26 17.10 7.04
N GLY A 113 -10.83 17.20 8.24
CA GLY A 113 -11.92 18.14 8.53
C GLY A 113 -11.45 19.60 8.58
N THR A 114 -12.38 20.52 8.85
CA THR A 114 -12.08 21.95 9.04
C THR A 114 -11.93 22.29 10.51
N ASP A 115 -11.55 23.54 10.80
CA ASP A 115 -11.57 24.12 12.15
C ASP A 115 -10.68 23.38 13.15
N GLY A 116 -9.49 22.94 12.71
CA GLY A 116 -8.52 22.27 13.58
C GLY A 116 -8.76 20.77 13.79
N THR A 117 -9.85 20.22 13.23
CA THR A 117 -10.15 18.77 13.30
C THR A 117 -9.34 17.93 12.32
N ALA A 118 -8.61 18.56 11.39
CA ALA A 118 -7.72 17.85 10.48
C ALA A 118 -6.56 17.18 11.24
N PRO A 119 -6.07 16.02 10.78
CA PRO A 119 -4.90 15.39 11.36
C PRO A 119 -3.66 16.26 11.13
N ALA A 120 -2.83 16.44 12.15
CA ALA A 120 -1.62 17.28 12.09
C ALA A 120 -0.33 16.46 11.98
N GLU A 121 -0.36 15.20 12.39
CA GLU A 121 0.78 14.28 12.27
C GLU A 121 0.30 12.93 11.75
N LEU A 122 1.08 12.34 10.85
CA LEU A 122 0.87 10.99 10.34
C LEU A 122 2.14 10.17 10.54
N LYS A 123 1.99 8.98 11.10
CA LYS A 123 3.03 7.96 11.20
C LYS A 123 2.58 6.73 10.44
N ALA A 124 3.44 6.16 9.61
CA ALA A 124 3.14 4.93 8.90
C ALA A 124 4.01 3.76 9.36
N TYR A 125 3.38 2.60 9.40
CA TYR A 125 4.00 1.29 9.62
C TYR A 125 3.54 0.36 8.49
N VAL A 126 4.34 -0.67 8.17
CA VAL A 126 4.06 -1.56 7.04
C VAL A 126 4.21 -3.01 7.45
N ASN A 127 3.42 -3.89 6.84
CA ASN A 127 3.48 -5.35 7.04
C ASN A 127 3.36 -5.79 8.50
N ARG A 128 2.41 -5.18 9.22
CA ARG A 128 2.02 -5.55 10.58
C ARG A 128 0.51 -5.74 10.65
N ASP A 129 0.07 -6.57 11.60
CA ASP A 129 -1.34 -6.88 11.88
C ASP A 129 -1.64 -6.86 13.40
N ASP A 130 -0.63 -6.62 14.22
CA ASP A 130 -0.68 -6.65 15.68
C ASP A 130 -0.60 -5.26 16.32
N LEU A 131 -0.57 -4.17 15.55
CA LEU A 131 -0.37 -2.83 16.09
C LEU A 131 -1.57 -2.35 16.95
N ASP A 132 -1.20 -1.79 18.10
CA ASP A 132 -2.06 -1.09 19.05
C ASP A 132 -1.35 0.18 19.58
N PHE A 133 -2.04 0.99 20.37
CA PHE A 133 -1.51 2.28 20.88
C PHE A 133 -0.26 2.14 21.76
N GLY A 134 -0.11 1.04 22.51
CA GLY A 134 1.10 0.75 23.26
C GLY A 134 2.28 0.44 22.33
N LEU A 135 2.07 -0.44 21.35
CA LEU A 135 3.13 -0.81 20.40
C LEU A 135 3.60 0.35 19.54
N VAL A 136 2.68 1.18 19.02
CA VAL A 136 3.06 2.36 18.21
C VAL A 136 3.72 3.48 19.01
N ALA A 137 3.61 3.47 20.34
CA ALA A 137 4.31 4.41 21.20
C ALA A 137 5.79 4.03 21.40
N ASP A 138 6.08 2.72 21.50
CA ASP A 138 7.43 2.19 21.72
C ASP A 138 8.22 1.95 20.43
N MET A 139 7.54 1.82 19.30
CA MET A 139 8.17 1.51 18.01
C MET A 139 8.39 2.76 17.14
N PRO A 140 9.56 2.86 16.47
CA PRO A 140 9.77 3.93 15.50
C PRO A 140 8.93 3.69 14.24
N PRO A 141 8.24 4.73 13.72
CA PRO A 141 7.53 4.61 12.45
C PRO A 141 8.50 4.46 11.29
N VAL A 142 8.05 3.78 10.23
CA VAL A 142 8.81 3.64 8.97
C VAL A 142 9.07 5.00 8.35
N GLN A 143 8.04 5.85 8.40
CA GLN A 143 8.11 7.25 8.03
C GLN A 143 7.04 8.04 8.79
N LYS A 144 7.36 9.31 9.05
CA LYS A 144 6.48 10.29 9.70
C LYS A 144 6.35 11.52 8.79
N TRP A 145 5.18 12.14 8.79
CA TRP A 145 4.89 13.40 8.12
C TRP A 145 4.19 14.36 9.08
N ASP A 146 4.56 15.62 9.00
CA ASP A 146 3.79 16.72 9.55
C ASP A 146 2.79 17.16 8.48
N LEU A 147 1.51 16.97 8.77
CA LEU A 147 0.43 17.25 7.85
C LEU A 147 0.09 18.75 7.87
N GLN A 148 -0.72 19.16 6.89
CA GLN A 148 -1.26 20.50 6.75
C GLN A 148 -2.76 20.39 6.54
N GLU A 149 -3.51 21.39 6.99
CA GLU A 149 -4.94 21.44 6.72
C GLU A 149 -5.17 21.63 5.22
N ASP A 150 -5.68 20.59 4.56
CA ASP A 150 -5.96 20.58 3.13
C ASP A 150 -7.37 20.08 2.86
N GLY A 151 -8.30 21.03 2.71
CA GLY A 151 -9.69 20.73 2.38
C GLY A 151 -9.92 20.32 0.92
N HIS A 152 -8.91 20.42 0.05
CA HIS A 152 -9.03 20.18 -1.39
C HIS A 152 -8.22 18.98 -1.91
N GLY A 153 -7.42 18.33 -1.05
CA GLY A 153 -6.58 17.18 -1.41
C GLY A 153 -5.55 17.53 -2.48
N GLN A 154 -4.94 18.71 -2.38
CA GLN A 154 -3.87 19.18 -3.26
C GLN A 154 -2.49 18.77 -2.76
N ILE A 155 -2.35 18.45 -1.48
CA ILE A 155 -1.08 18.10 -0.87
C ILE A 155 -0.86 16.59 -0.99
N GLU A 156 0.23 16.24 -1.67
CA GLU A 156 0.72 14.87 -1.74
C GLU A 156 1.91 14.70 -0.78
N TYR A 157 1.86 13.68 0.08
CA TYR A 157 2.94 13.33 0.99
C TYR A 157 3.75 12.18 0.40
N PRO A 158 4.95 12.45 -0.16
CA PRO A 158 5.77 11.41 -0.77
C PRO A 158 6.31 10.45 0.30
N THR A 159 6.34 9.17 -0.06
CA THR A 159 6.90 8.10 0.74
C THR A 159 8.33 7.77 0.30
N GLN A 160 9.10 7.17 1.21
CA GLN A 160 10.37 6.55 0.87
C GLN A 160 10.09 5.23 0.15
N ILE A 161 9.86 5.32 -1.17
CA ILE A 161 9.44 4.20 -2.03
C ILE A 161 10.14 2.86 -1.73
N PRO A 162 11.47 2.79 -1.47
CA PRO A 162 12.12 1.51 -1.15
C PRO A 162 11.58 0.83 0.10
N LYS A 163 11.13 1.59 1.10
CA LYS A 163 10.54 1.08 2.36
C LYS A 163 9.06 0.75 2.24
N PHE A 164 8.38 1.33 1.25
CA PHE A 164 6.95 1.16 0.99
C PHE A 164 6.70 0.31 -0.27
N SER A 165 7.66 -0.53 -0.66
CA SER A 165 7.56 -1.43 -1.80
C SER A 165 7.39 -2.86 -1.32
N GLY A 166 6.48 -3.60 -1.94
CA GLY A 166 6.25 -5.00 -1.60
C GLY A 166 5.46 -5.16 -0.30
N ILE A 167 4.61 -4.18 0.03
CA ILE A 167 3.83 -4.21 1.27
C ILE A 167 2.45 -4.86 1.03
N HIS A 168 1.91 -5.49 2.06
CA HIS A 168 0.64 -6.24 2.06
C HIS A 168 -0.36 -5.65 3.07
N SER A 169 0.16 -4.93 4.07
CA SER A 169 -0.64 -4.10 4.98
C SER A 169 0.06 -2.77 5.23
N LEU A 170 -0.72 -1.73 5.46
CA LEU A 170 -0.29 -0.38 5.83
C LEU A 170 -1.08 0.05 7.07
N ASP A 171 -0.37 0.46 8.11
CA ASP A 171 -0.96 1.03 9.31
C ASP A 171 -0.64 2.52 9.38
N LEU A 172 -1.68 3.33 9.55
CA LEU A 172 -1.61 4.78 9.66
C LEU A 172 -2.00 5.19 11.07
N HIS A 173 -1.05 5.73 11.81
CA HIS A 173 -1.23 6.26 13.16
C HIS A 173 -1.27 7.78 13.11
N ILE A 174 -2.31 8.36 13.70
CA ILE A 174 -2.56 9.79 13.77
C ILE A 174 -2.60 10.16 15.25
N PRO A 175 -1.48 10.60 15.84
CA PRO A 175 -1.39 10.88 17.27
C PRO A 175 -2.03 12.21 17.68
N ARG A 176 -2.18 13.17 16.75
CA ARG A 176 -2.76 14.48 17.04
C ARG A 176 -3.36 15.16 15.82
N ASN A 177 -4.28 16.09 16.08
CA ASN A 177 -4.87 17.03 15.14
C ASN A 177 -4.35 18.46 15.38
N PHE A 178 -4.96 19.45 14.73
CA PHE A 178 -4.57 20.87 14.79
C PHE A 178 -5.09 21.63 16.02
N GLY A 179 -5.54 20.93 17.07
CA GLY A 179 -5.94 21.50 18.36
C GLY A 179 -7.42 21.40 18.67
N ALA A 180 -8.16 20.56 17.95
CA ALA A 180 -9.55 20.24 18.25
C ALA A 180 -9.66 18.96 19.12
N ASP A 181 -10.82 18.76 19.74
CA ASP A 181 -11.07 17.58 20.59
C ASP A 181 -11.16 16.29 19.77
N VAL A 182 -11.66 16.38 18.53
CA VAL A 182 -11.85 15.24 17.63
C VAL A 182 -11.08 15.38 16.33
N THR A 183 -10.60 14.26 15.82
CA THR A 183 -9.97 14.16 14.50
C THR A 183 -11.00 13.73 13.46
N LYS A 184 -11.07 14.45 12.34
CA LYS A 184 -11.97 14.15 11.21
C LYS A 184 -11.19 13.93 9.93
N ILE A 185 -11.54 12.89 9.20
CA ILE A 185 -10.93 12.54 7.91
C ILE A 185 -12.03 12.24 6.90
N HIS A 186 -12.04 12.97 5.80
CA HIS A 186 -13.00 12.80 4.71
C HIS A 186 -12.53 11.83 3.63
N PHE A 187 -11.22 11.81 3.38
CA PHE A 187 -10.63 11.02 2.31
C PHE A 187 -9.18 10.63 2.61
N ILE A 188 -8.81 9.40 2.26
CA ILE A 188 -7.43 8.91 2.23
C ILE A 188 -7.16 8.35 0.83
N GLY A 189 -6.28 9.03 0.11
CA GLY A 189 -5.77 8.61 -1.18
C GLY A 189 -4.43 7.89 -1.03
N LEU A 190 -4.24 6.81 -1.78
CA LEU A 190 -2.95 6.12 -1.91
C LEU A 190 -2.51 6.10 -3.38
N LYS A 191 -1.35 6.69 -3.67
CA LYS A 191 -0.73 6.76 -4.99
C LYS A 191 0.34 5.69 -5.09
N GLY A 192 0.33 4.87 -6.13
CA GLY A 192 1.31 3.81 -6.25
C GLY A 192 1.02 2.76 -7.31
N ASP A 193 1.76 1.65 -7.23
CA ASP A 193 1.63 0.53 -8.16
C ASP A 193 1.15 -0.72 -7.41
N TYR A 194 0.32 -1.52 -8.07
CA TYR A 194 -0.15 -2.81 -7.56
C TYR A 194 0.53 -3.96 -8.31
N THR A 195 0.90 -5.00 -7.59
CA THR A 195 1.36 -6.27 -8.14
C THR A 195 0.48 -7.40 -7.59
N PRO A 196 -0.24 -8.13 -8.46
CA PRO A 196 -1.10 -9.22 -8.01
C PRO A 196 -0.28 -10.29 -7.28
N ALA A 197 -0.76 -10.72 -6.12
CA ALA A 197 -0.14 -11.81 -5.40
C ALA A 197 -0.22 -13.10 -6.26
N LYS A 198 0.93 -13.63 -6.67
CA LYS A 198 1.01 -14.97 -7.26
C LYS A 198 0.69 -15.98 -6.15
N ARG A 199 -0.55 -16.44 -6.08
CA ARG A 199 -0.90 -17.63 -5.33
C ARG A 199 -0.31 -18.83 -6.07
N GLU A 200 0.93 -19.20 -5.76
CA GLU A 200 1.40 -20.55 -6.03
C GLU A 200 0.64 -21.47 -5.08
N ALA A 201 -0.40 -22.14 -5.59
CA ALA A 201 -1.00 -23.25 -4.88
C ALA A 201 0.09 -24.31 -4.70
N VAL A 202 0.63 -24.41 -3.49
CA VAL A 202 1.45 -25.55 -3.10
C VAL A 202 0.52 -26.75 -3.13
N ILE A 203 0.45 -27.42 -4.28
CA ILE A 203 -0.08 -28.77 -4.36
C ILE A 203 0.90 -29.61 -3.56
N ALA A 204 0.63 -29.75 -2.26
CA ALA A 204 1.27 -30.75 -1.44
C ALA A 204 0.88 -32.11 -2.01
N VAL A 205 1.69 -32.64 -2.94
CA VAL A 205 1.69 -34.05 -3.28
C VAL A 205 2.26 -34.77 -2.07
N TYR A 206 1.39 -35.05 -1.12
CA TYR A 206 1.67 -35.87 0.04
C TYR A 206 1.64 -37.34 -0.41
N GLU A 207 2.84 -37.94 -0.42
CA GLU A 207 3.17 -39.36 -0.29
C GLU A 207 2.64 -40.31 -1.39
N SER A 208 3.50 -40.99 -2.15
CA SER A 208 4.09 -42.25 -1.68
C SER A 208 5.31 -42.62 -2.54
N ARG A 209 6.51 -42.65 -1.95
CA ARG A 209 7.58 -43.53 -2.46
C ARG A 209 7.59 -44.76 -1.57
N PRO A 210 7.07 -45.92 -2.00
CA PRO A 210 7.35 -47.16 -1.30
C PRO A 210 8.86 -47.38 -1.34
N MET A 211 9.51 -47.40 -0.19
CA MET A 211 10.87 -47.91 -0.04
C MET A 211 10.76 -49.44 -0.02
N PRO A 212 11.18 -50.17 -1.08
CA PRO A 212 11.10 -51.62 -1.09
C PRO A 212 12.35 -52.17 -0.41
N GLN A 213 12.41 -52.13 0.91
CA GLN A 213 13.40 -52.84 1.72
C GLN A 213 12.91 -52.83 3.17
N ASP A 214 12.17 -53.87 3.56
CA ASP A 214 12.62 -54.80 4.60
C ASP A 214 11.45 -55.70 5.03
N HIS A 215 11.51 -56.96 4.57
CA HIS A 215 10.87 -58.08 5.24
C HIS A 215 11.74 -59.30 4.96
N THR A 216 12.68 -59.56 5.87
CA THR A 216 13.39 -60.84 5.91
C THR A 216 12.46 -61.86 6.56
N VAL A 217 11.94 -62.81 5.77
CA VAL A 217 11.36 -64.04 6.30
C VAL A 217 12.44 -65.12 6.34
N PRO A 218 12.80 -65.68 7.50
CA PRO A 218 13.61 -66.88 7.55
C PRO A 218 12.67 -68.10 7.52
N ASP A 219 12.60 -68.81 6.40
CA ASP A 219 12.09 -70.19 6.43
C ASP A 219 12.92 -71.14 5.55
N SER A 220 13.71 -71.92 6.28
CA SER A 220 14.06 -73.33 6.12
C SER A 220 13.69 -74.11 4.84
N HIS A 221 14.73 -74.79 4.33
CA HIS A 221 14.76 -76.01 3.50
C HIS A 221 14.34 -75.91 2.03
N PRO A 222 15.25 -76.29 1.12
CA PRO A 222 15.25 -77.71 0.73
C PRO A 222 16.65 -78.25 0.39
N MET A 223 17.01 -79.48 0.78
CA MET A 223 17.93 -80.28 -0.03
C MET A 223 17.57 -81.76 0.06
N ALA A 224 17.32 -82.31 -1.13
CA ALA A 224 16.96 -83.68 -1.40
C ALA A 224 18.10 -84.64 -1.05
N HIS A 225 17.79 -85.69 -0.28
CA HIS A 225 18.65 -86.85 -0.13
C HIS A 225 18.35 -87.89 -1.20
N GLN A 226 19.42 -88.29 -1.86
CA GLN A 226 19.60 -89.29 -2.90
C GLN A 226 19.18 -90.70 -2.41
N PRO A 227 18.48 -91.54 -3.21
CA PRO A 227 18.19 -92.92 -2.82
C PRO A 227 19.39 -93.85 -3.08
N THR A 228 19.63 -94.72 -2.09
CA THR A 228 20.69 -95.73 -2.02
C THR A 228 20.30 -97.04 -2.72
N ALA A 229 21.32 -97.90 -2.84
CA ALA A 229 21.47 -99.04 -3.72
C ALA A 229 20.60 -100.29 -3.42
N ARG A 230 20.26 -100.99 -4.51
CA ARG A 230 20.61 -102.38 -4.90
C ARG A 230 20.35 -103.56 -3.94
N GLU A 231 19.72 -104.59 -4.53
CA GLU A 231 19.65 -106.03 -4.18
C GLU A 231 18.94 -106.38 -2.84
N GLY A 232 17.95 -107.28 -2.76
CA GLY A 232 17.63 -108.45 -3.56
C GLY A 232 17.52 -109.64 -2.58
N GLY A 233 16.32 -110.19 -2.38
CA GLY A 233 16.15 -111.49 -1.71
C GLY A 233 14.91 -111.64 -0.82
N ALA A 234 13.95 -112.44 -1.28
CA ALA A 234 13.30 -113.55 -0.56
C ALA A 234 11.82 -113.72 -0.97
N HIS A 235 11.54 -114.59 -1.93
CA HIS A 235 10.28 -115.34 -2.01
C HIS A 235 10.55 -116.68 -2.71
N HIS A 236 10.32 -117.76 -1.94
CA HIS A 236 10.09 -119.18 -2.28
C HIS A 236 10.95 -119.89 -3.33
#